data_AF-A0A920EH25-F1
#
_entry.id   AF-A0A920EH25-F1
#
_cell.length_a   1.000
_cell.length_b   1.000
_cell.length_c   1.000
_cell.angle_alpha   90.00
_cell.angle_beta   90.00
_cell.angle_gamma   90.00
#
_symmetry.space_group_name_H-M   'P 1'
#
loop_
_entity.id
_entity.type
_entity.pdbx_description
1 polymer ?
#
loop_
_entity_poly.entity_id
_entity_poly.type
_entity_poly.pdbx_seq_one_letter_code
_entity_poly.pdbx_strand_id
1 'polypeptide(L)'
;MRIGNDVHIEPNCIIKDSCVEDGVCIKANSIIEDSEISTNAIVGPFARLRPGSKIMAGAKVGNFVEIKNSQIGLNSKVNHLAYVGDSLLGSEVNIGAGTITCNYDGADKHQTIIDSNVFVGSNSTLVAPVHIRDGAFIGAGSTITSEVPVDSLGIGRARQKNITGWKKPNKKSDR
;
A
#
# COMPACT_ATOMS: atom_id res chain seq x y z
N MET A 1 6.13 18.34 16.41
CA MET A 1 6.76 17.01 16.26
C MET A 1 6.92 16.38 17.64
N ARG A 2 6.57 15.10 17.79
CA ARG A 2 6.76 14.32 19.03
C ARG A 2 7.45 13.01 18.68
N ILE A 3 8.47 12.64 19.45
CA ILE A 3 9.19 11.37 19.35
C ILE A 3 9.12 10.67 20.71
N GLY A 4 8.67 9.42 20.72
CA GLY A 4 8.59 8.56 21.90
C GLY A 4 9.92 7.96 22.33
N ASN A 5 9.85 6.99 23.24
CA ASN A 5 11.00 6.25 23.76
C ASN A 5 11.45 5.17 22.78
N ASP A 6 12.74 4.81 22.81
CA ASP A 6 13.31 3.71 22.01
C ASP A 6 13.03 3.79 20.50
N VAL A 7 12.85 5.00 19.97
CA VAL A 7 12.68 5.24 18.53
C VAL A 7 14.03 5.17 17.82
N HIS A 8 14.10 4.38 16.76
CA HIS A 8 15.28 4.28 15.91
C HIS A 8 15.06 5.02 14.60
N ILE A 9 15.88 6.05 14.31
CA ILE A 9 15.83 6.82 13.07
C ILE A 9 17.16 6.64 12.34
N GLU A 10 17.10 5.99 11.17
CA GLU A 10 18.23 5.76 10.29
C GLU A 10 18.59 7.02 9.46
N PRO A 11 19.74 7.04 8.75
CA PRO A 11 20.23 8.22 8.05
C PRO A 11 19.28 8.79 6.98
N ASN A 12 19.39 10.11 6.76
CA ASN A 12 18.70 10.85 5.70
C ASN A 12 17.17 10.78 5.76
N CYS A 13 16.59 10.68 6.96
CA CYS A 13 15.15 10.81 7.14
C CYS A 13 14.74 12.28 7.31
N ILE A 14 13.56 12.63 6.78
CA ILE A 14 12.92 13.93 7.03
C ILE A 14 11.62 13.67 7.75
N ILE A 15 11.43 14.28 8.92
CA ILE A 15 10.21 14.14 9.72
C ILE A 15 9.71 15.55 10.04
N LYS A 16 8.51 15.87 9.56
CA LYS A 16 7.90 17.20 9.71
C LYS A 16 6.49 17.05 10.29
N ASP A 17 6.19 17.85 11.33
CA ASP A 17 4.85 17.96 11.93
C ASP A 17 4.18 16.62 12.28
N SER A 18 4.99 15.61 12.63
CA SER A 18 4.52 14.24 12.85
C SER A 18 4.69 13.78 14.30
N CYS A 19 3.91 12.77 14.68
CA CYS A 19 4.01 12.07 15.96
C CYS A 19 4.53 10.66 15.72
N VAL A 20 5.60 10.30 16.42
CA VAL A 20 6.24 8.98 16.36
C VAL A 20 6.25 8.41 17.77
N GLU A 21 5.53 7.31 17.98
CA GLU A 21 5.36 6.65 19.27
C GLU A 21 6.52 5.68 19.58
N ASP A 22 6.48 5.07 20.77
CA ASP A 22 7.56 4.26 21.31
C ASP A 22 7.94 3.04 20.44
N GLY A 23 9.23 2.74 20.36
CA GLY A 23 9.76 1.56 19.66
C GLY A 23 9.64 1.59 18.14
N VAL A 24 9.24 2.72 17.53
CA VAL A 24 9.15 2.86 16.07
C VAL A 24 10.55 2.82 15.44
N CYS A 25 10.65 2.14 14.30
CA CYS A 25 11.84 2.16 13.45
C CYS A 25 11.57 2.87 12.12
N ILE A 26 12.21 4.03 11.93
CA ILE A 26 12.19 4.79 10.68
C ILE A 26 13.51 4.50 9.96
N LYS A 27 13.41 3.82 8.82
CA LYS A 27 14.55 3.39 8.01
C LYS A 27 14.99 4.45 7.01
N ALA A 28 16.22 4.31 6.54
CA ALA A 28 16.95 5.34 5.83
C ALA A 28 16.19 5.92 4.63
N ASN A 29 16.41 7.21 4.36
CA ASN A 29 15.84 7.92 3.22
C ASN A 29 14.29 7.99 3.21
N SER A 30 13.65 7.89 4.38
CA SER A 30 12.19 8.02 4.49
C SER A 30 11.76 9.46 4.77
N ILE A 31 10.70 9.92 4.11
CA ILE A 31 10.19 11.28 4.22
C ILE A 31 8.76 11.24 4.79
N ILE A 32 8.57 11.87 5.93
CA ILE A 32 7.35 11.80 6.74
C ILE A 32 6.88 13.22 7.03
N GLU A 33 5.63 13.50 6.71
CA GLU A 33 5.01 14.81 6.89
C GLU A 33 3.57 14.65 7.41
N ASP A 34 3.24 15.37 8.48
CA ASP A 34 1.90 15.45 9.07
C ASP A 34 1.24 14.06 9.21
N SER A 35 1.94 13.18 9.93
CA SER A 35 1.62 11.76 10.08
C SER A 35 1.68 11.30 11.53
N GLU A 36 0.90 10.26 11.86
CA GLU A 36 0.90 9.58 13.15
C GLU A 36 1.46 8.16 12.96
N ILE A 37 2.53 7.81 13.67
CA ILE A 37 3.18 6.50 13.60
C ILE A 37 3.16 5.88 14.99
N SER A 38 2.37 4.82 15.14
CA SER A 38 2.11 4.15 16.40
C SER A 38 3.20 3.16 16.79
N THR A 39 3.15 2.72 18.05
CA THR A 39 4.21 1.93 18.70
C THR A 39 4.66 0.72 17.89
N ASN A 40 5.97 0.48 17.85
CA ASN A 40 6.61 -0.66 17.17
C ASN A 40 6.34 -0.76 15.65
N ALA A 41 5.81 0.29 15.01
CA ALA A 41 5.69 0.32 13.56
C ALA A 41 7.06 0.46 12.89
N ILE A 42 7.15 0.01 11.64
CA ILE A 42 8.36 0.10 10.81
C ILE A 42 8.04 0.86 9.53
N VAL A 43 8.80 1.91 9.23
CA VAL A 43 8.61 2.75 8.04
C VAL A 43 9.91 2.83 7.25
N GLY A 44 9.87 2.45 5.97
CA GLY A 44 10.98 2.54 5.04
C GLY A 44 11.80 1.25 4.85
N PRO A 45 13.01 1.36 4.25
CA PRO A 45 13.65 2.60 3.78
C PRO A 45 12.93 3.20 2.56
N PHE A 46 13.18 4.44 2.18
CA PHE A 46 12.57 5.07 0.99
C PHE A 46 11.02 5.12 1.00
N ALA A 47 10.40 5.19 2.18
CA ALA A 47 8.96 5.40 2.29
C ALA A 47 8.62 6.89 2.24
N ARG A 48 7.43 7.22 1.72
CA ARG A 48 6.87 8.58 1.74
C ARG A 48 5.51 8.57 2.46
N LEU A 49 5.46 9.12 3.67
CA LEU A 49 4.21 9.33 4.40
C LEU A 49 3.78 10.79 4.28
N ARG A 50 2.63 11.03 3.64
CA ARG A 50 2.07 12.36 3.38
C ARG A 50 1.00 12.73 4.42
N PRO A 51 0.53 13.99 4.44
CA PRO A 51 -0.46 14.44 5.40
C PRO A 51 -1.66 13.50 5.54
N GLY A 52 -2.06 13.29 6.79
CA GLY A 52 -3.17 12.41 7.18
C GLY A 52 -2.82 10.92 7.15
N SER A 53 -1.54 10.54 7.07
CA SER A 53 -1.14 9.13 7.16
C SER A 53 -1.12 8.67 8.63
N LYS A 54 -1.81 7.56 8.92
CA LYS A 54 -1.83 6.91 10.24
C LYS A 54 -1.30 5.49 10.11
N ILE A 55 -0.15 5.23 10.70
CA ILE A 55 0.49 3.91 10.70
C ILE A 55 0.25 3.31 12.08
N MET A 56 -0.61 2.30 12.17
CA MET A 56 -1.02 1.72 13.44
C MET A 56 0.07 0.79 14.02
N ALA A 57 -0.11 0.37 15.27
CA ALA A 57 0.91 -0.38 15.99
C ALA A 57 1.35 -1.63 15.22
N GLY A 58 2.65 -1.92 15.23
CA GLY A 58 3.24 -3.07 14.53
C GLY A 58 3.11 -3.08 13.00
N ALA A 59 2.45 -2.09 12.40
CA ALA A 59 2.28 -2.00 10.95
C ALA A 59 3.62 -1.74 10.26
N LYS A 60 3.72 -2.16 8.99
CA LYS A 60 4.95 -2.04 8.20
C LYS A 60 4.67 -1.34 6.88
N VAL A 61 5.38 -0.24 6.66
CA VAL A 61 5.48 0.44 5.37
C VAL A 61 6.91 0.25 4.89
N GLY A 62 7.09 -0.42 3.76
CA GLY A 62 8.43 -0.71 3.24
C GLY A 62 8.86 0.26 2.15
N ASN A 63 9.70 -0.22 1.23
CA ASN A 63 10.40 0.63 0.28
C ASN A 63 9.60 1.03 -0.94
N PHE A 64 9.77 2.29 -1.35
CA PHE A 64 9.07 2.89 -2.49
C PHE A 64 7.55 2.82 -2.33
N VAL A 65 7.08 3.01 -1.09
CA VAL A 65 5.66 3.08 -0.77
C VAL A 65 5.31 4.51 -0.42
N GLU A 66 4.23 5.02 -1.03
CA GLU A 66 3.64 6.31 -0.73
C GLU A 66 2.27 6.12 -0.07
N ILE A 67 2.08 6.72 1.11
CA ILE A 67 0.82 6.74 1.85
C ILE A 67 0.34 8.18 1.95
N LYS A 68 -0.96 8.43 1.74
CA LYS A 68 -1.58 9.76 1.89
C LYS A 68 -3.01 9.65 2.42
N ASN A 69 -3.36 10.47 3.42
CA ASN A 69 -4.73 10.54 3.97
C ASN A 69 -5.32 9.14 4.21
N SER A 70 -4.56 8.24 4.83
CA SER A 70 -4.89 6.83 4.93
C SER A 70 -4.46 6.22 6.25
N GLN A 71 -5.20 5.22 6.71
CA GLN A 71 -4.85 4.41 7.87
C GLN A 71 -4.36 3.03 7.43
N ILE A 72 -3.19 2.64 7.93
CA ILE A 72 -2.64 1.28 7.80
C ILE A 72 -2.81 0.58 9.15
N GLY A 73 -3.78 -0.34 9.25
CA GLY A 73 -4.19 -0.96 10.51
C GLY A 73 -3.13 -1.82 11.20
N LEU A 74 -3.48 -2.29 12.40
CA LEU A 74 -2.59 -3.05 13.30
C LEU A 74 -1.94 -4.23 12.57
N ASN A 75 -0.61 -4.32 12.66
CA ASN A 75 0.21 -5.38 12.03
C ASN A 75 0.08 -5.52 10.50
N SER A 76 -0.65 -4.61 9.83
CA SER A 76 -0.83 -4.62 8.39
C SER A 76 0.45 -4.20 7.67
N LYS A 77 0.62 -4.69 6.44
CA LYS A 77 1.88 -4.59 5.69
C LYS A 77 1.63 -4.01 4.30
N VAL A 78 2.35 -2.95 3.98
CA VAL A 78 2.45 -2.35 2.65
C VAL A 78 3.93 -2.23 2.33
N ASN A 79 4.53 -3.30 1.80
CA ASN A 79 5.99 -3.41 1.85
C ASN A 79 6.72 -2.83 0.63
N HIS A 80 6.13 -2.82 -0.56
CA HIS A 80 6.90 -2.51 -1.77
C HIS A 80 6.08 -1.81 -2.85
N LEU A 81 6.63 -0.74 -3.45
CA LEU A 81 6.19 -0.19 -4.74
C LEU A 81 4.68 0.10 -4.81
N ALA A 82 4.08 0.63 -3.74
CA ALA A 82 2.64 0.80 -3.63
C ALA A 82 2.25 2.26 -3.39
N TYR A 83 1.10 2.66 -3.91
CA TYR A 83 0.45 3.92 -3.57
C TYR A 83 -0.88 3.63 -2.86
N VAL A 84 -1.02 4.16 -1.65
CA VAL A 84 -2.23 4.03 -0.82
C VAL A 84 -2.70 5.43 -0.41
N GLY A 85 -3.75 5.89 -1.08
CA GLY A 85 -4.34 7.22 -0.92
C GLY A 85 -5.81 7.13 -0.54
N ASP A 86 -6.26 7.98 0.39
CA ASP A 86 -7.66 8.05 0.82
C ASP A 86 -8.24 6.66 1.19
N SER A 87 -7.55 5.92 2.08
CA SER A 87 -7.85 4.51 2.35
C SER A 87 -7.92 4.18 3.84
N LEU A 88 -8.78 3.22 4.19
CA LEU A 88 -8.89 2.65 5.55
C LEU A 88 -8.59 1.16 5.48
N LEU A 89 -7.44 0.75 6.03
CA LEU A 89 -7.09 -0.67 6.16
C LEU A 89 -7.32 -1.14 7.59
N GLY A 90 -7.96 -2.29 7.71
CA GLY A 90 -8.10 -3.07 8.93
C GLY A 90 -6.78 -3.69 9.37
N SER A 91 -6.89 -4.63 10.31
CA SER A 91 -5.76 -5.29 10.95
C SER A 91 -5.31 -6.51 10.13
N GLU A 92 -4.03 -6.89 10.23
CA GLU A 92 -3.48 -8.08 9.55
C GLU A 92 -3.69 -8.10 8.02
N VAL A 93 -3.82 -6.92 7.39
CA VAL A 93 -3.95 -6.78 5.94
C VAL A 93 -2.57 -6.90 5.28
N ASN A 94 -2.50 -7.63 4.18
CA ASN A 94 -1.29 -7.73 3.36
C ASN A 94 -1.52 -7.08 1.99
N ILE A 95 -0.88 -5.94 1.75
CA ILE A 95 -0.86 -5.27 0.45
C ILE A 95 0.36 -5.74 -0.35
N GLY A 96 0.09 -6.52 -1.40
CA GLY A 96 1.08 -7.00 -2.34
C GLY A 96 1.79 -5.88 -3.09
N ALA A 97 3.02 -6.16 -3.52
CA ALA A 97 3.87 -5.18 -4.19
C ALA A 97 3.21 -4.62 -5.46
N GLY A 98 3.36 -3.33 -5.76
CA GLY A 98 2.77 -2.73 -6.96
C GLY A 98 1.28 -2.38 -6.85
N THR A 99 0.66 -2.55 -5.67
CA THR A 99 -0.76 -2.23 -5.50
C THR A 99 -0.98 -0.71 -5.51
N ILE A 100 -2.04 -0.27 -6.20
CA ILE A 100 -2.41 1.14 -6.32
C ILE A 100 -3.89 1.29 -5.97
N THR A 101 -4.20 2.23 -5.06
CA THR A 101 -5.56 2.72 -4.84
C THR A 101 -5.85 3.88 -5.81
N CYS A 102 -6.73 3.67 -6.78
CA CYS A 102 -7.19 4.70 -7.70
C CYS A 102 -8.29 5.51 -7.02
N ASN A 103 -7.88 6.56 -6.33
CA ASN A 103 -8.70 7.39 -5.46
C ASN A 103 -9.23 8.67 -6.11
N TYR A 104 -8.94 8.94 -7.39
CA TYR A 104 -9.29 10.20 -8.06
C TYR A 104 -9.87 9.91 -9.44
N ASP A 105 -11.02 10.51 -9.76
CA ASP A 105 -11.74 10.31 -11.03
C ASP A 105 -11.52 11.44 -12.07
N GLY A 106 -10.74 12.46 -11.71
CA GLY A 106 -10.56 13.68 -12.51
C GLY A 106 -11.28 14.91 -11.94
N ALA A 107 -12.14 14.74 -10.94
CA ALA A 107 -12.83 15.82 -10.23
C ALA A 107 -12.77 15.62 -8.70
N ASP A 108 -13.21 14.45 -8.24
CA ASP A 108 -13.40 14.13 -6.83
C ASP A 108 -12.51 12.97 -6.36
N LYS A 109 -12.33 12.89 -5.04
CA LYS A 109 -11.58 11.83 -4.37
C LYS A 109 -12.53 10.86 -3.67
N HIS A 110 -12.25 9.56 -3.82
CA HIS A 110 -13.08 8.48 -3.31
C HIS A 110 -12.29 7.56 -2.38
N GLN A 111 -12.98 6.97 -1.41
CA GLN A 111 -12.34 6.16 -0.38
C GLN A 111 -12.23 4.68 -0.78
N THR A 112 -11.09 4.05 -0.46
CA THR A 112 -10.95 2.58 -0.48
C THR A 112 -11.03 2.04 0.94
N ILE A 113 -11.90 1.06 1.19
CA ILE A 113 -12.04 0.41 2.50
C ILE A 113 -11.60 -1.05 2.36
N ILE A 114 -10.70 -1.48 3.23
CA ILE A 114 -10.20 -2.85 3.29
C ILE A 114 -10.34 -3.31 4.74
N ASP A 115 -11.19 -4.30 5.00
CA ASP A 115 -11.39 -4.86 6.33
C ASP A 115 -10.18 -5.72 6.76
N SER A 116 -10.27 -6.40 7.91
CA SER A 116 -9.13 -7.14 8.47
C SER A 116 -8.89 -8.46 7.73
N ASN A 117 -7.70 -9.03 7.93
CA ASN A 117 -7.30 -10.34 7.38
C ASN A 117 -7.33 -10.44 5.84
N VAL A 118 -7.40 -9.31 5.14
CA VAL A 118 -7.43 -9.29 3.67
C VAL A 118 -6.04 -9.49 3.09
N PHE A 119 -5.95 -10.30 2.05
CA PHE A 119 -4.76 -10.39 1.20
C PHE A 119 -5.01 -9.73 -0.15
N VAL A 120 -4.23 -8.70 -0.50
CA VAL A 120 -4.25 -8.07 -1.81
C VAL A 120 -3.06 -8.55 -2.63
N GLY A 121 -3.30 -9.32 -3.69
CA GLY A 121 -2.25 -9.81 -4.56
C GLY A 121 -1.47 -8.68 -5.25
N SER A 122 -0.21 -8.95 -5.57
CA SER A 122 0.69 -7.97 -6.20
C SER A 122 0.11 -7.38 -7.49
N ASN A 123 0.45 -6.12 -7.77
CA ASN A 123 0.05 -5.36 -8.94
C ASN A 123 -1.48 -5.26 -9.08
N SER A 124 -2.20 -5.17 -7.96
CA SER A 124 -3.64 -4.94 -7.98
C SER A 124 -3.96 -3.45 -8.09
N THR A 125 -5.01 -3.13 -8.84
CA THR A 125 -5.56 -1.78 -8.97
C THR A 125 -6.92 -1.75 -8.27
N LEU A 126 -7.07 -0.94 -7.24
CA LEU A 126 -8.30 -0.82 -6.46
C LEU A 126 -9.01 0.48 -6.84
N VAL A 127 -10.09 0.40 -7.61
CA VAL A 127 -10.80 1.57 -8.13
C VAL A 127 -11.83 2.02 -7.11
N ALA A 128 -11.55 3.14 -6.43
CA ALA A 128 -12.44 3.70 -5.43
C ALA A 128 -13.67 4.38 -6.08
N PRO A 129 -14.84 4.41 -5.40
CA PRO A 129 -15.09 3.83 -4.09
C PRO A 129 -15.22 2.29 -4.16
N VAL A 130 -14.53 1.59 -3.25
CA VAL A 130 -14.58 0.12 -3.18
C VAL A 130 -14.39 -0.36 -1.74
N HIS A 131 -15.10 -1.45 -1.39
CA HIS A 131 -14.98 -2.14 -0.11
C HIS A 131 -14.52 -3.58 -0.34
N ILE A 132 -13.40 -3.96 0.26
CA ILE A 132 -12.92 -5.35 0.31
C ILE A 132 -13.16 -5.86 1.72
N ARG A 133 -14.08 -6.81 1.86
CA ARG A 133 -14.58 -7.29 3.15
C ARG A 133 -13.59 -8.24 3.83
N ASP A 134 -13.86 -8.51 5.11
CA ASP A 134 -12.98 -9.28 5.99
C ASP A 134 -12.61 -10.65 5.39
N GLY A 135 -11.34 -11.05 5.54
CA GLY A 135 -10.83 -12.34 5.06
C GLY A 135 -10.78 -12.51 3.53
N ALA A 136 -11.18 -11.51 2.75
CA ALA A 136 -11.17 -11.60 1.30
C ALA A 136 -9.74 -11.72 0.74
N PHE A 137 -9.65 -12.32 -0.44
CA PHE A 137 -8.39 -12.50 -1.17
C PHE A 137 -8.52 -11.88 -2.56
N ILE A 138 -7.61 -10.98 -2.93
CA ILE A 138 -7.52 -10.41 -4.28
C ILE A 138 -6.43 -11.14 -5.06
N GLY A 139 -6.80 -11.73 -6.20
CA GLY A 139 -5.84 -12.35 -7.10
C GLY A 139 -4.87 -11.31 -7.67
N ALA A 140 -3.58 -11.66 -7.80
CA ALA A 140 -2.57 -10.76 -8.35
C ALA A 140 -2.93 -10.22 -9.74
N GLY A 141 -2.56 -8.97 -10.02
CA GLY A 141 -2.82 -8.32 -11.29
C GLY A 141 -4.30 -7.99 -11.54
N SER A 142 -5.12 -7.92 -10.49
CA SER A 142 -6.56 -7.64 -10.63
C SER A 142 -6.84 -6.14 -10.60
N THR A 143 -7.77 -5.69 -11.43
CA THR A 143 -8.47 -4.43 -11.33
C THR A 143 -9.81 -4.67 -10.64
N ILE A 144 -9.95 -4.23 -9.39
CA ILE A 144 -11.17 -4.40 -8.59
C ILE A 144 -11.99 -3.12 -8.66
N THR A 145 -13.24 -3.23 -9.12
CA THR A 145 -14.15 -2.09 -9.37
C THR A 145 -15.48 -2.20 -8.62
N SER A 146 -15.65 -3.23 -7.79
CA SER A 146 -16.86 -3.49 -7.01
C SER A 146 -16.50 -4.14 -5.69
N GLU A 147 -17.43 -4.15 -4.74
CA GLU A 147 -17.25 -4.82 -3.45
C GLU A 147 -16.82 -6.29 -3.63
N VAL A 148 -15.88 -6.73 -2.80
CA VAL A 148 -15.48 -8.14 -2.68
C VAL A 148 -15.99 -8.65 -1.33
N PRO A 149 -16.93 -9.62 -1.31
CA PRO A 149 -17.56 -10.11 -0.08
C PRO A 149 -16.59 -10.81 0.89
N VAL A 150 -17.08 -11.07 2.11
CA VAL A 150 -16.33 -11.76 3.18
C VAL A 150 -15.83 -13.11 2.67
N ASP A 151 -14.61 -13.48 3.07
CA ASP A 151 -13.97 -14.77 2.77
C ASP A 151 -13.98 -15.17 1.28
N SER A 152 -14.04 -14.17 0.39
CA SER A 152 -14.22 -14.39 -1.05
C SER A 152 -12.97 -14.05 -1.86
N LEU A 153 -12.83 -14.70 -3.01
CA LEU A 153 -11.76 -14.44 -3.98
C LEU A 153 -12.22 -13.42 -5.02
N GLY A 154 -11.65 -12.21 -5.00
CA GLY A 154 -11.81 -11.21 -6.04
C GLY A 154 -10.78 -11.38 -7.16
N ILE A 155 -11.22 -11.57 -8.41
CA ILE A 155 -10.36 -11.60 -9.59
C ILE A 155 -10.92 -10.65 -10.65
N GLY A 156 -10.16 -9.62 -10.98
CA GLY A 156 -10.53 -8.60 -11.96
C GLY A 156 -9.51 -8.48 -13.08
N ARG A 157 -9.25 -9.55 -13.83
CA ARG A 157 -8.25 -9.56 -14.90
C ARG A 157 -8.68 -10.41 -16.09
N ALA A 158 -8.05 -10.19 -17.23
CA ALA A 158 -8.34 -10.97 -18.44
C ALA A 158 -7.98 -12.45 -18.26
N ARG A 159 -8.77 -13.33 -18.88
CA ARG A 159 -8.44 -14.76 -18.95
C ARG A 159 -7.20 -14.93 -19.82
N GLN A 160 -6.19 -15.62 -19.28
CA GLN A 160 -4.96 -15.90 -20.02
C GLN A 160 -5.25 -16.76 -21.27
N LYS A 161 -4.60 -16.40 -22.38
CA LYS A 161 -4.51 -17.20 -23.61
C LYS A 161 -3.05 -17.42 -23.96
N ASN A 162 -2.70 -18.65 -24.32
CA ASN A 162 -1.37 -19.00 -24.82
C ASN A 162 -1.43 -19.21 -26.34
N ILE A 163 -0.50 -18.60 -27.08
CA ILE A 163 -0.37 -18.77 -28.53
C ILE A 163 0.93 -19.53 -28.80
N THR A 164 0.82 -20.80 -29.17
CA THR A 164 1.96 -21.63 -29.54
C THR A 164 2.52 -21.21 -30.91
N GLY A 165 3.85 -21.23 -31.07
CA GLY A 165 4.49 -20.90 -32.35
C GLY A 165 4.61 -19.39 -32.65
N TRP A 166 4.37 -18.52 -31.67
CA TRP A 166 4.56 -17.08 -31.83
C TRP A 166 6.02 -16.73 -32.18
N LYS A 167 6.24 -16.07 -33.32
CA LYS A 167 7.57 -15.62 -33.76
C LYS A 167 7.83 -14.21 -33.22
N LYS A 168 8.85 -14.06 -32.37
CA LYS A 168 9.31 -12.74 -31.91
C LYS A 168 9.81 -11.89 -33.09
N PRO A 169 9.69 -10.55 -33.04
CA PRO A 169 10.28 -9.69 -34.05
C PRO A 169 11.78 -9.95 -34.18
N ASN A 170 12.26 -10.07 -35.43
CA ASN A 170 13.69 -10.12 -35.70
C ASN A 170 14.25 -8.71 -35.75
N LYS A 171 15.47 -8.51 -35.22
CA LYS A 171 16.24 -7.29 -35.50
C LYS A 171 16.39 -7.17 -37.02
N LYS A 172 16.05 -6.02 -37.61
CA LYS A 172 16.51 -5.70 -38.96
C LYS A 172 18.05 -5.68 -38.88
N SER A 173 18.73 -6.47 -39.70
CA SER A 173 20.17 -6.32 -39.84
C SER A 173 20.42 -4.93 -40.39
N ASP A 174 21.21 -4.12 -39.71
CA ASP A 174 21.69 -2.84 -40.24
C ASP A 174 22.35 -3.12 -41.60
N ARG A 175 21.83 -2.49 -42.65
CA ARG A 175 22.47 -2.39 -43.96
C ARG A 175 23.04 -0.99 -44.11
#